data_AF-A0A8T0GUI2-F1
#
_entry.id   AF-A0A8T0GUI2-F1
#
_cell.length_a   1.000
_cell.length_b   1.000
_cell.length_c   1.000
_cell.angle_alpha   90.00
_cell.angle_beta   90.00
_cell.angle_gamma   90.00
#
_symmetry.space_group_name_H-M   'P 1'
#
loop_
_entity.id
_entity.type
_entity.pdbx_description
1 polymer ?
#
loop_
_entity_poly.entity_id
_entity_poly.type
_entity_poly.pdbx_seq_one_letter_code
_entity_poly.pdbx_strand_id
1 'polypeptide(L)'
;MAEDPEPAALDDSPDGNADDLDASPQADEDAKPAPLPVPDVGAARAALDATITLKGHVDLENNLLSEHLMRLMMRSGSGDNMPIQSLDSLEELDEVYEEVEENQGFNPLGGRTSSSRMSYNIPSPSSDGRGGPGAYRPSWMRGTHEMERGLSMEERCDIAVAETKSIQDQMNIYRQESERILDELQAAYDESELRIGEIRRDIGDFGREVMAEAAERGARVASSEHVLKFLQDRIKTTRFTIEKLRERNATLHGNIAKTEAALEIKKDLSDVLHAVDFDQLAIQKQQLEGRLRDRDKEVFRLKGENLKTEKALEKAQAQLGVLSEKYKIIKATIIERKPQLQRVKEDMAKALETRGKARDAYAQAVKDRDQSKGEKKPSVMEYLGLKKKVSDLQQIAHAMHMKVEVADLTSTQLGVKLRKAIRSSQK
;
A
#
# COMPACT_ATOMS: atom_id res chain seq x y z
N MET A 1 -47.82 -99.55 -34.77
CA MET A 1 -49.29 -99.65 -34.72
C MET A 1 -49.77 -98.50 -33.87
N ALA A 2 -50.54 -97.58 -34.47
CA ALA A 2 -51.22 -96.40 -33.89
C ALA A 2 -50.31 -95.41 -33.13
N GLU A 3 -49.90 -94.26 -33.68
CA GLU A 3 -50.68 -93.02 -33.98
C GLU A 3 -51.41 -92.42 -32.76
N ASP A 4 -51.19 -91.11 -32.62
CA ASP A 4 -51.69 -90.17 -31.60
C ASP A 4 -53.19 -90.30 -31.31
N PRO A 5 -53.68 -89.62 -30.26
CA PRO A 5 -54.26 -88.32 -30.57
C PRO A 5 -54.14 -87.25 -29.47
N GLU A 6 -54.18 -86.00 -29.95
CA GLU A 6 -54.81 -84.81 -29.34
C GLU A 6 -56.04 -85.12 -28.46
N PRO A 7 -56.42 -84.27 -27.49
CA PRO A 7 -57.46 -83.27 -27.85
C PRO A 7 -57.56 -81.98 -26.99
N ALA A 8 -58.14 -80.97 -27.64
CA ALA A 8 -59.28 -80.13 -27.24
C ALA A 8 -59.27 -79.23 -25.97
N ALA A 9 -59.86 -78.06 -26.19
CA ALA A 9 -60.02 -76.90 -25.31
C ALA A 9 -61.17 -76.99 -24.27
N LEU A 10 -61.06 -76.18 -23.21
CA LEU A 10 -62.07 -75.67 -22.27
C LEU A 10 -61.43 -74.45 -21.57
N ASP A 11 -61.79 -73.20 -21.85
CA ASP A 11 -62.91 -72.40 -21.33
C ASP A 11 -63.00 -72.35 -19.79
N ASP A 12 -62.55 -71.23 -19.19
CA ASP A 12 -63.27 -70.55 -18.10
C ASP A 12 -62.81 -69.07 -18.02
N SER A 13 -63.79 -68.16 -18.17
CA SER A 13 -63.68 -66.71 -17.98
C SER A 13 -63.90 -66.37 -16.47
N PRO A 14 -64.12 -65.12 -15.98
CA PRO A 14 -64.08 -63.80 -16.63
C PRO A 14 -63.46 -62.66 -15.76
N ASP A 15 -63.61 -61.43 -16.26
CA ASP A 15 -63.65 -60.13 -15.57
C ASP A 15 -62.32 -59.47 -15.14
N GLY A 16 -61.93 -58.32 -15.68
CA GLY A 16 -62.60 -57.48 -16.67
C GLY A 16 -61.92 -56.11 -16.78
N ASN A 17 -61.84 -55.66 -18.04
CA ASN A 17 -61.95 -54.28 -18.54
C ASN A 17 -60.98 -53.21 -18.00
N ALA A 18 -60.29 -52.42 -18.83
CA ALA A 18 -60.36 -52.23 -20.27
C ALA A 18 -59.06 -51.58 -20.74
N ASP A 19 -58.52 -52.07 -21.85
CA ASP A 19 -57.70 -51.28 -22.76
C ASP A 19 -58.63 -50.34 -23.54
N ASP A 20 -58.30 -49.05 -23.54
CA ASP A 20 -58.47 -48.17 -24.69
C ASP A 20 -57.20 -47.29 -24.72
N LEU A 21 -56.25 -47.67 -25.56
CA LEU A 21 -55.95 -47.02 -26.84
C LEU A 21 -55.24 -45.66 -26.71
N ASP A 22 -53.98 -45.70 -27.13
CA ASP A 22 -53.34 -44.68 -27.97
C ASP A 22 -53.17 -43.27 -27.38
N ALA A 23 -52.06 -43.08 -26.67
CA ALA A 23 -51.37 -41.79 -26.64
C ALA A 23 -49.86 -42.03 -26.56
N SER A 24 -49.20 -41.86 -27.70
CA SER A 24 -47.75 -41.62 -27.76
C SER A 24 -47.35 -40.54 -26.74
N PRO A 25 -46.20 -40.64 -26.03
CA PRO A 25 -45.73 -39.55 -25.19
C PRO A 25 -45.30 -38.41 -26.12
N GLN A 26 -46.19 -37.44 -26.33
CA GLN A 26 -45.82 -36.14 -26.89
C GLN A 26 -44.81 -35.53 -25.92
N ALA A 27 -43.62 -35.27 -26.46
CA ALA A 27 -42.59 -34.49 -25.82
C ALA A 27 -43.17 -33.15 -25.37
N ASP A 28 -43.06 -32.85 -24.08
CA ASP A 28 -43.10 -31.48 -23.57
C ASP A 28 -41.83 -30.75 -24.05
N GLU A 29 -41.82 -30.39 -25.33
CA GLU A 29 -41.07 -29.26 -25.84
C GLU A 29 -41.76 -27.99 -25.32
N ASP A 30 -41.28 -27.42 -24.21
CA ASP A 30 -41.23 -25.96 -23.96
C ASP A 30 -40.92 -25.60 -22.49
N ALA A 31 -39.80 -26.11 -21.97
CA ALA A 31 -39.13 -25.51 -20.82
C ALA A 31 -37.69 -25.17 -21.18
N LYS A 32 -37.50 -24.09 -21.94
CA LYS A 32 -36.16 -23.52 -22.20
C LYS A 32 -35.48 -23.20 -20.86
N PRO A 33 -34.33 -23.81 -20.52
CA PRO A 33 -33.53 -23.33 -19.40
C PRO A 33 -33.11 -21.89 -19.70
N ALA A 34 -33.27 -20.99 -18.73
CA ALA A 34 -32.85 -19.60 -18.85
C ALA A 34 -31.38 -19.54 -19.31
N PRO A 35 -31.04 -18.76 -20.34
CA PRO A 35 -29.67 -18.73 -20.84
C PRO A 35 -28.76 -18.20 -19.74
N LEU A 36 -27.75 -19.00 -19.37
CA LEU A 36 -26.65 -18.54 -18.53
C LEU A 36 -26.08 -17.26 -19.17
N PRO A 37 -25.74 -16.23 -18.38
CA PRO A 37 -25.20 -15.00 -18.93
C PRO A 37 -23.94 -15.34 -19.70
N VAL A 38 -23.97 -15.04 -21.01
CA VAL A 38 -22.84 -15.23 -21.91
C VAL A 38 -21.66 -14.50 -21.27
N PRO A 39 -20.51 -15.16 -21.02
CA PRO A 39 -19.36 -14.46 -20.48
C PRO A 39 -19.03 -13.32 -21.43
N ASP A 40 -19.00 -12.09 -20.90
CA ASP A 40 -18.71 -10.90 -21.68
C ASP A 40 -17.29 -11.02 -22.24
N VAL A 41 -17.22 -11.50 -23.48
CA VAL A 41 -15.97 -11.73 -24.21
C VAL A 41 -15.20 -10.41 -24.36
N GLY A 42 -15.90 -9.27 -24.36
CA GLY A 42 -15.29 -7.94 -24.35
C GLY A 42 -14.58 -7.65 -23.03
N ALA A 43 -15.21 -7.95 -21.89
CA ALA A 43 -14.60 -7.80 -20.58
C ALA A 43 -13.41 -8.75 -20.37
N ALA A 44 -13.52 -10.01 -20.84
CA ALA A 44 -12.41 -10.98 -20.78
C ALA A 44 -11.22 -10.54 -21.65
N ARG A 45 -11.49 -10.00 -22.84
CA ARG A 45 -10.45 -9.49 -23.75
C ARG A 45 -9.79 -8.22 -23.19
N ALA A 46 -10.57 -7.30 -22.62
CA ALA A 46 -10.05 -6.12 -21.94
C ALA A 46 -9.19 -6.48 -20.72
N ALA A 47 -9.58 -7.52 -19.96
CA ALA A 47 -8.78 -8.02 -18.85
C ALA A 47 -7.46 -8.65 -19.33
N LEU A 48 -7.50 -9.41 -20.44
CA LEU A 48 -6.31 -9.98 -21.05
C LEU A 48 -5.35 -8.90 -21.55
N ASP A 49 -5.85 -7.89 -22.26
CA ASP A 49 -5.07 -6.75 -22.74
C ASP A 49 -4.48 -5.93 -21.57
N ALA A 50 -5.22 -5.79 -20.46
CA ALA A 50 -4.73 -5.18 -19.23
C ALA A 50 -3.60 -6.01 -18.57
N THR A 51 -3.68 -7.33 -18.57
CA THR A 51 -2.58 -8.19 -18.09
C THR A 51 -1.36 -8.16 -19.00
N ILE A 52 -1.55 -8.09 -20.32
CA ILE A 52 -0.44 -8.01 -21.29
C ILE A 52 0.30 -6.69 -21.12
N THR A 53 -0.42 -5.57 -20.98
CA THR A 53 0.18 -4.25 -20.71
C THR A 53 0.91 -4.22 -19.37
N LEU A 54 0.35 -4.82 -18.32
CA LEU A 54 1.01 -4.92 -17.01
C LEU A 54 2.27 -5.79 -17.06
N LYS A 55 2.24 -6.92 -17.78
CA LYS A 55 3.44 -7.75 -18.05
C LYS A 55 4.51 -6.92 -18.76
N GLY A 56 4.16 -6.19 -19.82
CA GLY A 56 5.09 -5.31 -20.53
C GLY A 56 5.70 -4.21 -19.65
N HIS A 57 4.94 -3.65 -18.70
CA HIS A 57 5.47 -2.71 -17.72
C HIS A 57 6.47 -3.35 -16.77
N VAL A 58 6.18 -4.55 -16.25
CA VAL A 58 7.07 -5.29 -15.36
C VAL A 58 8.36 -5.70 -16.08
N ASP A 59 8.26 -6.13 -17.32
CA ASP A 59 9.43 -6.50 -18.13
C ASP A 59 10.33 -5.27 -18.40
N LEU A 60 9.71 -4.11 -18.69
CA LEU A 60 10.43 -2.85 -18.88
C LEU A 60 11.10 -2.36 -17.58
N GLU A 61 10.42 -2.47 -16.44
CA GLU A 61 11.01 -2.17 -15.13
C GLU A 61 12.19 -3.11 -14.79
N ASN A 62 12.05 -4.41 -15.04
CA ASN A 62 13.11 -5.41 -14.85
C ASN A 62 14.32 -5.15 -15.75
N ASN A 63 14.09 -4.74 -17.00
CA ASN A 63 15.14 -4.36 -17.94
C ASN A 63 15.89 -3.11 -17.47
N LEU A 64 15.18 -2.08 -17.04
CA LEU A 64 15.79 -0.85 -16.49
C LEU A 64 16.58 -1.12 -15.20
N LEU A 65 16.08 -2.00 -14.33
CA LEU A 65 16.78 -2.43 -13.10
C LEU A 65 18.06 -3.19 -13.43
N SER A 66 17.99 -4.14 -14.38
CA SER A 66 19.14 -4.91 -14.85
C SER A 66 20.20 -4.00 -15.48
N GLU A 67 19.79 -3.01 -16.27
CA GLU A 67 20.68 -2.00 -16.83
C GLU A 67 21.31 -1.11 -15.75
N HIS A 68 20.54 -0.67 -14.77
CA HIS A 68 21.03 0.14 -13.65
C HIS A 68 22.06 -0.64 -12.81
N LEU A 69 21.80 -1.91 -12.54
CA LEU A 69 22.72 -2.82 -11.85
C LEU A 69 24.00 -3.05 -12.65
N MET A 70 23.90 -3.29 -13.97
CA MET A 70 25.06 -3.38 -14.85
C MET A 70 25.88 -2.09 -14.84
N ARG A 71 25.25 -0.91 -14.92
CA ARG A 71 25.94 0.39 -14.84
C ARG A 71 26.60 0.61 -13.48
N LEU A 72 25.96 0.17 -12.39
CA LEU A 72 26.56 0.21 -11.05
C LEU A 72 27.78 -0.71 -10.95
N MET A 73 27.71 -1.92 -11.52
CA MET A 73 28.86 -2.85 -11.59
C MET A 73 30.00 -2.30 -12.45
N MET A 74 29.70 -1.64 -13.57
CA MET A 74 30.70 -0.96 -14.40
C MET A 74 31.34 0.24 -13.69
N ARG A 75 30.66 0.81 -12.68
CA ARG A 75 31.11 2.00 -11.93
C ARG A 75 31.79 1.64 -10.60
N SER A 76 31.59 0.42 -10.07
CA SER A 76 32.19 -0.07 -8.82
C SER A 76 33.60 -0.66 -8.98
N GLY A 77 34.15 -0.68 -10.19
CA GLY A 77 35.60 -0.83 -10.37
C GLY A 77 36.16 -2.25 -10.24
N SER A 78 35.55 -3.23 -10.90
CA SER A 78 36.22 -4.49 -11.28
C SER A 78 36.54 -4.58 -12.79
N GLY A 79 36.48 -3.43 -13.48
CA GLY A 79 36.54 -3.30 -14.94
C GLY A 79 37.92 -3.44 -15.59
N ASP A 80 38.72 -4.43 -15.19
CA ASP A 80 39.93 -4.86 -15.92
C ASP A 80 39.85 -6.37 -16.23
N ASN A 81 38.74 -6.81 -16.85
CA ASN A 81 38.67 -7.96 -17.77
C ASN A 81 37.22 -8.36 -18.03
N MET A 82 36.55 -7.72 -18.99
CA MET A 82 35.53 -8.38 -19.80
C MET A 82 35.63 -7.84 -21.22
N PRO A 83 35.98 -8.66 -22.23
CA PRO A 83 36.04 -8.19 -23.60
C PRO A 83 34.64 -7.79 -24.07
N ILE A 84 34.55 -6.57 -24.59
CA ILE A 84 33.37 -5.98 -25.24
C ILE A 84 33.12 -6.77 -26.54
N GLN A 85 32.29 -7.81 -26.46
CA GLN A 85 31.74 -8.55 -27.61
C GLN A 85 30.24 -8.86 -27.43
N SER A 86 29.53 -8.08 -26.60
CA SER A 86 28.16 -8.40 -26.19
C SER A 86 27.09 -7.42 -26.68
N LEU A 87 27.39 -6.55 -27.65
CA LEU A 87 26.39 -5.62 -28.21
C LEU A 87 25.68 -6.18 -29.45
N ASP A 88 26.24 -7.20 -30.11
CA ASP A 88 25.59 -7.89 -31.23
C ASP A 88 24.64 -9.02 -30.78
N SER A 89 24.61 -9.35 -29.47
CA SER A 89 23.85 -10.51 -28.91
C SER A 89 22.49 -10.15 -28.31
N LEU A 90 22.14 -8.87 -28.25
CA LEU A 90 20.84 -8.44 -27.71
C LEU A 90 19.74 -8.46 -28.78
N GLU A 91 20.10 -8.26 -30.05
CA GLU A 91 19.18 -8.32 -31.20
C GLU A 91 18.84 -9.79 -31.55
N GLU A 92 19.76 -10.72 -31.30
CA GLU A 92 19.53 -12.18 -31.40
C GLU A 92 18.66 -12.74 -30.26
N LEU A 93 18.45 -11.99 -29.17
CA LEU A 93 17.66 -12.46 -28.03
C LEU A 93 16.14 -12.34 -28.27
N ASP A 94 15.72 -11.39 -29.11
CA ASP A 94 14.31 -11.20 -29.49
C ASP A 94 13.84 -12.33 -30.44
N GLU A 95 14.70 -12.80 -31.35
CA GLU A 95 14.41 -13.95 -32.22
C GLU A 95 14.31 -15.27 -31.43
N VAL A 96 15.09 -15.42 -30.36
CA VAL A 96 15.02 -16.61 -29.48
C VAL A 96 13.79 -16.58 -28.56
N TYR A 97 13.26 -15.40 -28.24
CA TYR A 97 12.04 -15.29 -27.41
C TYR A 97 10.76 -15.66 -28.17
N GLU A 98 10.69 -15.40 -29.48
CA GLU A 98 9.56 -15.86 -30.31
C GLU A 98 9.54 -17.39 -30.52
N GLU A 99 10.69 -18.06 -30.62
CA GLU A 99 10.76 -19.52 -30.77
C GLU A 99 10.46 -20.29 -29.46
N VAL A 100 10.56 -19.66 -28.29
CA VAL A 100 10.33 -20.29 -26.98
C VAL A 100 8.85 -20.28 -26.58
N GLU A 101 8.01 -19.39 -27.14
CA GLU A 101 6.56 -19.43 -26.87
C GLU A 101 5.83 -20.58 -27.61
N GLU A 102 6.37 -21.10 -28.72
CA GLU A 102 5.81 -22.27 -29.41
C GLU A 102 6.14 -23.62 -28.74
N ASN A 103 7.10 -23.67 -27.82
CA ASN A 103 7.53 -24.91 -27.14
C ASN A 103 7.35 -24.88 -25.62
N GLN A 104 6.33 -24.17 -25.13
CA GLN A 104 5.97 -24.23 -23.71
C GLN A 104 5.21 -25.51 -23.38
N GLY A 105 5.97 -26.56 -23.10
CA GLY A 105 5.44 -27.83 -22.64
C GLY A 105 6.36 -28.58 -21.69
N PHE A 106 7.31 -27.93 -21.00
CA PHE A 106 7.90 -28.52 -19.78
C PHE A 106 8.75 -27.52 -19.00
N ASN A 107 8.56 -27.48 -17.69
CA ASN A 107 9.43 -26.78 -16.76
C ASN A 107 9.45 -27.57 -15.42
N PRO A 108 10.47 -27.40 -14.57
CA PRO A 108 11.57 -28.36 -14.47
C PRO A 108 11.86 -28.74 -13.00
N LEU A 109 12.62 -29.80 -12.75
CA LEU A 109 13.29 -29.98 -11.44
C LEU A 109 14.44 -30.97 -11.57
N GLY A 110 15.58 -30.65 -10.94
CA GLY A 110 16.64 -31.63 -10.71
C GLY A 110 18.05 -31.06 -10.69
N GLY A 111 18.34 -30.16 -9.74
CA GLY A 111 19.71 -29.75 -9.45
C GLY A 111 20.55 -30.94 -8.98
N ARG A 112 21.69 -31.16 -9.65
CA ARG A 112 22.70 -32.13 -9.26
C ARG A 112 23.52 -31.57 -8.11
N THR A 113 23.73 -32.36 -7.06
CA THR A 113 24.96 -32.26 -6.25
C THR A 113 25.55 -33.64 -6.06
N SER A 114 26.86 -33.71 -6.30
CA SER A 114 27.70 -34.89 -6.11
C SER A 114 28.08 -34.99 -4.63
N SER A 115 28.00 -36.18 -4.02
CA SER A 115 28.92 -36.53 -2.93
C SER A 115 29.00 -38.04 -2.69
N SER A 116 30.23 -38.53 -2.85
CA SER A 116 30.94 -39.51 -2.02
C SER A 116 30.23 -40.78 -1.55
N ARG A 117 30.65 -41.89 -2.18
CA ARG A 117 30.54 -43.26 -1.67
C ARG A 117 31.12 -43.38 -0.26
N MET A 118 30.33 -43.90 0.67
CA MET A 118 30.85 -44.51 1.89
C MET A 118 30.12 -45.82 2.13
N SER A 119 30.81 -46.93 1.86
CA SER A 119 30.35 -48.29 2.09
C SER A 119 30.55 -48.64 3.56
N TYR A 120 29.48 -49.05 4.25
CA TYR A 120 29.60 -49.79 5.50
C TYR A 120 28.66 -51.00 5.46
N ASN A 121 29.28 -52.18 5.54
CA ASN A 121 28.63 -53.45 5.82
C ASN A 121 28.04 -53.42 7.23
N ILE A 122 26.75 -53.79 7.36
CA ILE A 122 26.10 -54.08 8.64
C ILE A 122 25.85 -55.61 8.68
N PRO A 123 26.42 -56.34 9.67
CA PRO A 123 26.07 -57.73 9.92
C PRO A 123 24.73 -57.87 10.65
N SER A 124 23.88 -58.79 10.19
CA SER A 124 22.62 -59.16 10.86
C SER A 124 22.88 -60.10 12.06
N PRO A 125 22.20 -59.96 13.21
CA PRO A 125 22.22 -60.97 14.25
C PRO A 125 21.01 -61.91 14.09
N SER A 126 21.30 -63.20 13.88
CA SER A 126 20.35 -64.30 14.03
C SER A 126 20.10 -64.60 15.51
N SER A 127 18.82 -64.69 15.85
CA SER A 127 18.33 -65.12 17.14
C SER A 127 18.52 -66.63 17.32
N ASP A 128 19.11 -67.05 18.44
CA ASP A 128 18.84 -68.37 18.99
C ASP A 128 18.97 -68.33 20.52
N GLY A 129 17.86 -68.66 21.18
CA GLY A 129 17.77 -68.78 22.63
C GLY A 129 17.72 -70.24 23.07
N ARG A 130 18.55 -70.60 24.07
CA ARG A 130 18.42 -71.71 25.05
C ARG A 130 19.33 -71.27 26.23
N GLY A 131 18.98 -71.26 27.52
CA GLY A 131 18.15 -72.13 28.34
C GLY A 131 19.05 -72.81 29.39
N GLY A 132 19.00 -72.42 30.68
CA GLY A 132 19.68 -73.14 31.78
C GLY A 132 19.98 -72.31 33.06
N PRO A 133 19.51 -72.72 34.26
CA PRO A 133 19.63 -71.96 35.51
C PRO A 133 20.78 -72.45 36.42
N GLY A 134 21.42 -71.54 37.17
CA GLY A 134 22.41 -71.92 38.18
C GLY A 134 23.19 -70.71 38.72
N ALA A 135 23.17 -70.57 40.05
CA ALA A 135 23.69 -69.45 40.82
C ALA A 135 25.20 -69.19 40.68
N TYR A 136 25.61 -67.91 40.74
CA TYR A 136 26.73 -67.34 41.52
C TYR A 136 26.82 -65.85 41.14
N ARG A 137 26.34 -64.93 41.98
CA ARG A 137 26.59 -63.49 41.82
C ARG A 137 27.89 -63.13 42.55
N PRO A 138 28.98 -62.74 41.86
CA PRO A 138 30.24 -62.43 42.53
C PRO A 138 30.23 -61.03 43.16
N SER A 139 31.09 -60.86 44.18
CA SER A 139 31.16 -59.76 45.15
C SER A 139 31.48 -58.35 44.59
N TRP A 140 31.50 -58.15 43.29
CA TRP A 140 31.59 -56.83 42.64
C TRP A 140 30.21 -56.18 42.42
N MET A 141 29.12 -56.92 42.63
CA MET A 141 27.75 -56.38 42.71
C MET A 141 27.44 -55.73 44.08
N ARG A 142 28.42 -55.01 44.64
CA ARG A 142 28.19 -54.08 45.76
C ARG A 142 28.95 -52.80 45.43
N GLY A 143 28.28 -51.92 44.70
CA GLY A 143 28.75 -50.57 44.46
C GLY A 143 28.86 -50.19 42.99
N THR A 144 27.72 -50.14 42.30
CA THR A 144 27.43 -49.04 41.37
C THR A 144 25.91 -48.86 41.37
N HIS A 145 25.42 -47.83 42.04
CA HIS A 145 24.05 -47.32 41.82
C HIS A 145 23.98 -46.57 40.47
N GLU A 146 24.78 -47.03 39.50
CA GLU A 146 25.15 -46.37 38.24
C GLU A 146 24.92 -47.33 37.05
N MET A 147 24.15 -48.39 37.28
CA MET A 147 23.66 -49.26 36.22
C MET A 147 22.13 -49.30 36.41
N GLU A 148 21.41 -48.67 35.48
CA GLU A 148 19.98 -48.28 35.50
C GLU A 148 19.65 -46.84 35.93
N ARG A 149 20.50 -45.85 35.59
CA ARG A 149 19.87 -44.62 35.07
C ARG A 149 19.31 -44.98 33.70
N GLY A 150 18.05 -45.38 33.65
CA GLY A 150 17.31 -45.41 32.39
C GLY A 150 17.46 -44.06 31.72
N LEU A 151 17.69 -44.05 30.41
CA LEU A 151 17.81 -42.83 29.61
C LEU A 151 16.72 -41.84 30.04
N SER A 152 17.12 -40.59 30.30
CA SER A 152 16.19 -39.52 30.64
C SER A 152 15.08 -39.48 29.59
N MET A 153 13.88 -39.04 29.97
CA MET A 153 12.81 -38.87 28.98
C MET A 153 13.25 -37.93 27.85
N GLU A 154 14.07 -36.94 28.18
CA GLU A 154 14.70 -36.02 27.22
C GLU A 154 15.65 -36.74 26.28
N GLU A 155 16.61 -37.53 26.80
CA GLU A 155 17.54 -38.33 25.98
C GLU A 155 16.82 -39.34 25.08
N ARG A 156 15.71 -39.91 25.56
CA ARG A 156 14.86 -40.80 24.75
C ARG A 156 14.13 -40.06 23.63
N CYS A 157 13.64 -38.85 23.90
CA CYS A 157 13.06 -37.99 22.88
C CYS A 157 14.12 -37.59 21.84
N ASP A 158 15.33 -37.24 22.28
CA ASP A 158 16.43 -36.87 21.38
C ASP A 158 16.84 -38.03 20.48
N ILE A 159 16.97 -39.25 21.03
CA ILE A 159 17.24 -40.46 20.24
C ILE A 159 16.10 -40.73 19.26
N ALA A 160 14.83 -40.62 19.70
CA ALA A 160 13.68 -40.84 18.82
C ALA A 160 13.61 -39.81 17.68
N VAL A 161 13.95 -38.55 17.96
CA VAL A 161 14.03 -37.49 16.95
C VAL A 161 15.20 -37.73 15.99
N ALA A 162 16.37 -38.12 16.50
CA ALA A 162 17.53 -38.44 15.67
C ALA A 162 17.25 -39.64 14.76
N GLU A 163 16.62 -40.68 15.29
CA GLU A 163 16.24 -41.88 14.52
C GLU A 163 15.17 -41.53 13.47
N THR A 164 14.17 -40.72 13.83
CA THR A 164 13.15 -40.26 12.87
C THR A 164 13.78 -39.47 11.73
N LYS A 165 14.75 -38.59 12.03
CA LYS A 165 15.51 -37.86 11.00
C LYS A 165 16.33 -38.81 10.13
N SER A 166 17.04 -39.77 10.73
CA SER A 166 17.83 -40.73 9.97
C SER A 166 16.96 -41.58 9.03
N ILE A 167 15.80 -42.03 9.50
CA ILE A 167 14.82 -42.76 8.68
C ILE A 167 14.27 -41.86 7.58
N GLN A 168 13.96 -40.59 7.87
CA GLN A 168 13.51 -39.64 6.85
C GLN A 168 14.58 -39.42 5.77
N ASP A 169 15.84 -39.26 6.14
CA ASP A 169 16.95 -39.10 5.21
C ASP A 169 17.13 -40.36 4.34
N GLN A 170 17.06 -41.54 4.94
CA GLN A 170 17.09 -42.81 4.19
C GLN A 170 15.90 -42.92 3.23
N MET A 171 14.70 -42.56 3.66
CA MET A 171 13.50 -42.59 2.83
C MET A 171 13.61 -41.62 1.64
N ASN A 172 14.21 -40.45 1.85
CA ASN A 172 14.51 -39.50 0.79
C ASN A 172 15.53 -40.03 -0.21
N ILE A 173 16.59 -40.70 0.26
CA ILE A 173 17.57 -41.36 -0.60
C ILE A 173 16.90 -42.45 -1.45
N TYR A 174 16.10 -43.32 -0.83
CA TYR A 174 15.37 -44.36 -1.57
C TYR A 174 14.39 -43.78 -2.57
N ARG A 175 13.72 -42.67 -2.23
CA ARG A 175 12.83 -41.96 -3.14
C ARG A 175 13.59 -41.42 -4.35
N GLN A 176 14.70 -40.70 -4.12
CA GLN A 176 15.54 -40.16 -5.20
C GLN A 176 16.08 -41.28 -6.10
N GLU A 177 16.53 -42.39 -5.52
CA GLU A 177 16.99 -43.54 -6.31
C GLU A 177 15.84 -44.20 -7.08
N SER A 178 14.64 -44.29 -6.50
CA SER A 178 13.47 -44.81 -7.21
C SER A 178 13.04 -43.92 -8.37
N GLU A 179 13.06 -42.59 -8.19
CA GLU A 179 12.76 -41.61 -9.24
C GLU A 179 13.82 -41.72 -10.36
N ARG A 180 15.11 -41.80 -10.01
CA ARG A 180 16.21 -42.02 -10.95
C ARG A 180 16.01 -43.30 -11.78
N ILE A 181 15.67 -44.41 -11.13
CA ILE A 181 15.43 -45.69 -11.82
C ILE A 181 14.20 -45.60 -12.72
N LEU A 182 13.13 -44.94 -12.28
CA LEU A 182 11.93 -44.74 -13.10
C LEU A 182 12.25 -43.93 -14.35
N ASP A 183 13.02 -42.85 -14.23
CA ASP A 183 13.45 -42.04 -15.37
C ASP A 183 14.32 -42.85 -16.36
N GLU A 184 15.22 -43.69 -15.85
CA GLU A 184 16.04 -44.59 -16.69
C GLU A 184 15.19 -45.63 -17.43
N LEU A 185 14.24 -46.25 -16.73
CA LEU A 185 13.33 -47.22 -17.34
C LEU A 185 12.41 -46.58 -18.37
N GLN A 186 11.91 -45.37 -18.09
CA GLN A 186 11.10 -44.60 -19.02
C GLN A 186 11.90 -44.25 -20.27
N ALA A 187 13.14 -43.76 -20.12
CA ALA A 187 14.01 -43.47 -21.26
C ALA A 187 14.29 -44.73 -22.11
N ALA A 188 14.55 -45.87 -21.47
CA ALA A 188 14.78 -47.14 -22.18
C ALA A 188 13.51 -47.66 -22.88
N TYR A 189 12.34 -47.46 -22.28
CA TYR A 189 11.05 -47.78 -22.90
C TYR A 189 10.79 -46.92 -24.14
N ASP A 190 10.96 -45.61 -24.02
CA ASP A 190 10.76 -44.66 -25.11
C ASP A 190 11.75 -44.92 -26.26
N GLU A 191 13.02 -45.24 -25.95
CA GLU A 191 14.00 -45.67 -26.96
C GLU A 191 13.55 -46.96 -27.67
N SER A 192 13.04 -47.93 -26.93
CA SER A 192 12.57 -49.21 -27.49
C SER A 192 11.36 -49.01 -28.40
N GLU A 193 10.39 -48.18 -28.01
CA GLU A 193 9.23 -47.81 -28.83
C GLU A 193 9.66 -47.08 -30.11
N LEU A 194 10.58 -46.11 -30.00
CA LEU A 194 11.15 -45.44 -31.17
C LEU A 194 11.83 -46.44 -32.11
N ARG A 195 12.61 -47.37 -31.56
CA ARG A 195 13.32 -48.39 -32.34
C ARG A 195 12.38 -49.36 -33.04
N ILE A 196 11.31 -49.79 -32.38
CA ILE A 196 10.24 -50.60 -32.98
C ILE A 196 9.59 -49.82 -34.13
N GLY A 197 9.29 -48.53 -33.91
CA GLY A 197 8.75 -47.65 -34.95
C GLY A 197 9.67 -47.52 -36.17
N GLU A 198 10.98 -47.36 -35.95
CA GLU A 198 11.99 -47.35 -37.03
C GLU A 198 12.03 -48.65 -37.82
N ILE A 199 12.07 -49.79 -37.13
CA ILE A 199 12.08 -51.11 -37.80
C ILE A 199 10.82 -51.30 -38.65
N ARG A 200 9.65 -50.89 -38.14
CA ARG A 200 8.39 -50.95 -38.90
C ARG A 200 8.43 -50.07 -40.14
N ARG A 201 8.96 -48.85 -40.04
CA ARG A 201 9.18 -47.97 -41.20
C ARG A 201 10.14 -48.63 -42.19
N ASP A 202 11.26 -49.16 -41.73
CA ASP A 202 12.29 -49.80 -42.56
C ASP A 202 11.75 -51.02 -43.31
N ILE A 203 10.89 -51.82 -42.67
CA ILE A 203 10.17 -52.92 -43.33
C ILE A 203 9.24 -52.40 -44.41
N GLY A 204 8.49 -51.33 -44.13
CA GLY A 204 7.60 -50.70 -45.10
C GLY A 204 8.35 -50.09 -46.28
N ASP A 205 9.46 -49.41 -46.02
CA ASP A 205 10.31 -48.77 -47.03
C ASP A 205 10.95 -49.83 -47.93
N PHE A 206 11.50 -50.90 -47.33
CA PHE A 206 12.01 -52.05 -48.08
C PHE A 206 10.92 -52.72 -48.94
N GLY A 207 9.72 -52.87 -48.39
CA GLY A 207 8.57 -53.40 -49.12
C GLY A 207 8.22 -52.56 -50.35
N ARG A 208 8.23 -51.22 -50.22
CA ARG A 208 7.91 -50.30 -51.32
C ARG A 208 9.04 -50.17 -52.35
N GLU A 209 10.28 -50.09 -51.91
CA GLU A 209 11.41 -49.77 -52.80
C GLU A 209 12.02 -51.01 -53.44
N VAL A 210 11.99 -52.16 -52.76
CA VAL A 210 12.67 -53.38 -53.21
C VAL A 210 11.67 -54.46 -53.61
N MET A 211 10.61 -54.69 -52.82
CA MET A 211 9.66 -55.78 -53.10
C MET A 211 8.59 -55.42 -54.12
N ALA A 212 8.10 -54.17 -54.13
CA ALA A 212 7.12 -53.73 -55.13
C ALA A 212 7.69 -53.79 -56.55
N GLU A 213 8.95 -53.40 -56.72
CA GLU A 213 9.65 -53.44 -58.01
C GLU A 213 9.97 -54.89 -58.45
N ALA A 214 10.19 -55.80 -57.49
CA ALA A 214 10.30 -57.23 -57.78
C ALA A 214 8.95 -57.81 -58.24
N ALA A 215 7.85 -57.40 -57.60
CA ALA A 215 6.50 -57.79 -57.95
C ALA A 215 6.06 -57.26 -59.32
N GLU A 216 6.44 -56.03 -59.67
CA GLU A 216 6.19 -55.43 -61.00
C GLU A 216 6.90 -56.21 -62.12
N ARG A 217 8.08 -56.79 -61.83
CA ARG A 217 8.79 -57.71 -62.73
C ARG A 217 8.26 -59.16 -62.71
N GLY A 218 7.22 -59.44 -61.91
CA GLY A 218 6.66 -60.79 -61.74
C GLY A 218 7.55 -61.77 -60.95
N ALA A 219 8.59 -61.27 -60.27
CA ALA A 219 9.52 -62.08 -59.49
C ALA A 219 9.09 -62.17 -58.02
N ARG A 220 9.14 -63.38 -57.44
CA ARG A 220 8.86 -63.60 -56.00
C ARG A 220 10.01 -63.17 -55.08
N VAL A 221 11.21 -63.01 -55.63
CA VAL A 221 12.43 -62.66 -54.90
C VAL A 221 13.03 -61.42 -55.53
N ALA A 222 13.45 -60.47 -54.70
CA ALA A 222 14.09 -59.25 -55.16
C ALA A 222 15.47 -59.51 -55.77
N SER A 223 15.83 -58.72 -56.78
CA SER A 223 17.18 -58.76 -57.36
C SER A 223 18.22 -58.32 -56.32
N SER A 224 19.33 -59.05 -56.25
CA SER A 224 20.44 -58.76 -55.34
C SER A 224 20.98 -57.34 -55.51
N GLU A 225 20.96 -56.78 -56.72
CA GLU A 225 21.44 -55.42 -56.99
C GLU A 225 20.56 -54.35 -56.33
N HIS A 226 19.24 -54.58 -56.31
CA HIS A 226 18.27 -53.64 -55.72
C HIS A 226 18.31 -53.69 -54.20
N VAL A 227 18.44 -54.90 -53.63
CA VAL A 227 18.70 -55.08 -52.19
C VAL A 227 20.00 -54.38 -51.79
N LEU A 228 21.07 -54.55 -52.57
CA LEU A 228 22.37 -53.94 -52.27
C LEU A 228 22.32 -52.41 -52.39
N LYS A 229 21.64 -51.87 -53.40
CA LYS A 229 21.42 -50.42 -53.56
C LYS A 229 20.65 -49.84 -52.37
N PHE A 230 19.55 -50.48 -51.97
CA PHE A 230 18.77 -50.06 -50.80
C PHE A 230 19.62 -50.03 -49.53
N LEU A 231 20.41 -51.09 -49.27
CA LEU A 231 21.31 -51.13 -48.10
C LEU A 231 22.37 -50.03 -48.15
N GLN A 232 22.95 -49.75 -49.32
CA GLN A 232 23.93 -48.68 -49.49
C GLN A 232 23.32 -47.30 -49.22
N ASP A 233 22.13 -47.02 -49.77
CA ASP A 233 21.45 -45.75 -49.56
C ASP A 233 20.99 -45.59 -48.10
N ARG A 234 20.57 -46.69 -47.45
CA ARG A 234 20.26 -46.69 -46.01
C ARG A 234 21.48 -46.40 -45.14
N ILE A 235 22.65 -46.93 -45.49
CA ILE A 235 23.90 -46.62 -44.78
C ILE A 235 24.25 -45.13 -44.96
N LYS A 236 24.06 -44.55 -46.14
CA LYS A 236 24.32 -43.12 -46.39
C LYS A 236 23.39 -42.23 -45.56
N THR A 237 22.08 -42.49 -45.57
CA THR A 237 21.12 -41.71 -44.80
C THR A 237 21.37 -41.82 -43.30
N THR A 238 21.69 -43.02 -42.81
CA THR A 238 22.07 -43.25 -41.40
C THR A 238 23.34 -42.48 -41.02
N ARG A 239 24.35 -42.43 -41.89
CA ARG A 239 25.56 -41.62 -41.64
C ARG A 239 25.25 -40.13 -41.58
N PHE A 240 24.41 -39.63 -42.49
CA PHE A 240 23.97 -38.24 -42.50
C PHE A 240 23.20 -37.87 -41.22
N THR A 241 22.29 -38.73 -40.75
CA THR A 241 21.56 -38.48 -39.50
C THR A 241 22.49 -38.51 -38.28
N ILE A 242 23.46 -39.42 -38.24
CA ILE A 242 24.49 -39.45 -37.18
C ILE A 242 25.25 -38.12 -37.12
N GLU A 243 25.69 -37.60 -38.27
CA GLU A 243 26.43 -36.34 -38.33
C GLU A 243 25.58 -35.15 -37.84
N LYS A 244 24.32 -35.08 -38.29
CA LYS A 244 23.35 -34.09 -37.82
C LYS A 244 23.09 -34.18 -36.30
N LEU A 245 22.97 -35.38 -35.76
CA LEU A 245 22.76 -35.58 -34.32
C LEU A 245 24.01 -35.19 -33.52
N ARG A 246 25.21 -35.45 -34.04
CA ARG A 246 26.47 -35.01 -33.41
C ARG A 246 26.57 -33.49 -33.35
N GLU A 247 26.24 -32.80 -34.44
CA GLU A 247 26.21 -31.33 -34.47
C GLU A 247 25.21 -30.77 -33.44
N ARG A 248 23.98 -31.30 -33.42
CA ARG A 248 22.97 -30.92 -32.42
C ARG A 248 23.43 -31.18 -30.99
N ASN A 249 24.06 -32.32 -30.74
CA ASN A 249 24.57 -32.67 -29.42
C ASN A 249 25.68 -31.70 -28.97
N ALA A 250 26.58 -31.29 -29.88
CA ALA A 250 27.59 -30.27 -29.60
C ALA A 250 26.96 -28.91 -29.26
N THR A 251 25.92 -28.48 -30.00
CA THR A 251 25.17 -27.26 -29.71
C THR A 251 24.49 -27.32 -28.33
N LEU A 252 23.83 -28.43 -28.01
CA LEU A 252 23.18 -28.62 -26.71
C LEU A 252 24.20 -28.60 -25.55
N HIS A 253 25.37 -29.23 -25.72
CA HIS A 253 26.45 -29.13 -24.74
C HIS A 253 26.92 -27.68 -24.52
N GLY A 254 27.06 -26.91 -25.60
CA GLY A 254 27.37 -25.47 -25.50
C GLY A 254 26.29 -24.69 -24.75
N ASN A 255 25.01 -24.98 -25.01
CA ASN A 255 23.89 -24.34 -24.33
C ASN A 255 23.85 -24.71 -22.83
N ILE A 256 24.09 -25.97 -22.48
CA ILE A 256 24.20 -26.41 -21.08
C ILE A 256 25.33 -25.66 -20.39
N ALA A 257 26.52 -25.59 -20.98
CA ALA A 257 27.65 -24.87 -20.38
C ALA A 257 27.34 -23.38 -20.17
N LYS A 258 26.67 -22.74 -21.14
CA LYS A 258 26.23 -21.34 -21.03
C LYS A 258 25.21 -21.14 -19.91
N THR A 259 24.20 -22.01 -19.80
CA THR A 259 23.17 -21.90 -18.77
C THR A 259 23.72 -22.23 -17.38
N GLU A 260 24.64 -23.19 -17.27
CA GLU A 260 25.37 -23.50 -16.05
C GLU A 260 26.22 -22.30 -15.58
N ALA A 261 26.96 -21.65 -16.49
CA ALA A 261 27.73 -20.44 -16.16
C ALA A 261 26.82 -19.27 -15.74
N ALA A 262 25.69 -19.07 -16.42
CA ALA A 262 24.70 -18.06 -16.02
C ALA A 262 24.08 -18.36 -14.65
N LEU A 263 23.88 -19.64 -14.33
CA LEU A 263 23.40 -20.07 -13.02
C LEU A 263 24.45 -19.82 -11.94
N GLU A 264 25.72 -20.06 -12.22
CA GLU A 264 26.84 -19.77 -11.30
C GLU A 264 26.92 -18.28 -10.99
N ILE A 265 26.86 -17.41 -12.01
CA ILE A 265 26.82 -15.96 -11.82
C ILE A 265 25.59 -15.54 -10.98
N LYS A 266 24.42 -16.15 -11.22
CA LYS A 266 23.21 -15.87 -10.42
C LYS A 266 23.34 -16.36 -8.99
N LYS A 267 24.02 -17.48 -8.74
CA LYS A 267 24.33 -17.96 -7.39
C LYS A 267 25.30 -17.03 -6.70
N ASP A 268 26.36 -16.58 -7.37
CA ASP A 268 27.29 -15.59 -6.84
C ASP A 268 26.58 -14.25 -6.57
N LEU A 269 25.61 -13.84 -7.40
CA LEU A 269 24.78 -12.67 -7.14
C LEU A 269 23.84 -12.89 -5.94
N SER A 270 23.24 -14.07 -5.83
CA SER A 270 22.42 -14.46 -4.67
C SER A 270 23.25 -14.50 -3.39
N ASP A 271 24.51 -14.93 -3.48
CA ASP A 271 25.45 -14.88 -2.38
C ASP A 271 25.78 -13.41 -2.11
N VAL A 272 26.26 -12.60 -3.05
CA VAL A 272 26.53 -11.15 -2.87
C VAL A 272 25.35 -10.39 -2.27
N LEU A 273 24.11 -10.71 -2.64
CA LEU A 273 22.87 -10.24 -2.01
C LEU A 273 22.64 -10.92 -0.64
N HIS A 274 23.59 -10.79 0.28
CA HIS A 274 23.50 -11.40 1.61
C HIS A 274 22.31 -10.83 2.39
N ALA A 275 21.74 -11.63 3.29
CA ALA A 275 20.78 -11.19 4.32
C ALA A 275 21.25 -9.92 5.08
N VAL A 276 22.57 -9.68 5.13
CA VAL A 276 23.18 -8.46 5.68
C VAL A 276 22.73 -7.18 4.97
N ASP A 277 22.51 -7.19 3.66
CA ASP A 277 22.03 -6.02 2.93
C ASP A 277 20.56 -5.73 3.22
N PHE A 278 19.75 -6.79 3.35
CA PHE A 278 18.36 -6.67 3.78
C PHE A 278 18.26 -6.17 5.23
N ASP A 279 19.10 -6.69 6.12
CA ASP A 279 19.19 -6.23 7.50
C ASP A 279 19.70 -4.78 7.57
N GLN A 280 20.67 -4.40 6.74
CA GLN A 280 21.17 -3.03 6.65
C GLN A 280 20.07 -2.08 6.17
N LEU A 281 19.32 -2.44 5.13
CA LEU A 281 18.17 -1.68 4.65
C LEU A 281 17.08 -1.58 5.72
N ALA A 282 16.80 -2.66 6.45
CA ALA A 282 15.84 -2.66 7.55
C ALA A 282 16.28 -1.72 8.68
N ILE A 283 17.55 -1.74 9.07
CA ILE A 283 18.13 -0.84 10.07
C ILE A 283 18.03 0.62 9.59
N GLN A 284 18.40 0.91 8.34
CA GLN A 284 18.31 2.26 7.79
C GLN A 284 16.88 2.77 7.76
N LYS A 285 15.92 1.93 7.33
CA LYS A 285 14.50 2.25 7.35
C LYS A 285 14.03 2.58 8.77
N GLN A 286 14.35 1.73 9.74
CA GLN A 286 13.97 1.94 11.15
C GLN A 286 14.56 3.23 11.72
N GLN A 287 15.80 3.57 11.36
CA GLN A 287 16.45 4.83 11.75
C GLN A 287 15.75 6.05 11.12
N LEU A 288 15.41 5.99 9.84
CA LEU A 288 14.69 7.06 9.14
C LEU A 288 13.29 7.28 9.72
N GLU A 289 12.56 6.21 10.01
CA GLU A 289 11.26 6.28 10.68
C GLU A 289 11.39 6.89 12.08
N GLY A 290 12.45 6.57 12.83
CA GLY A 290 12.75 7.20 14.11
C GLY A 290 12.94 8.71 13.98
N ARG A 291 13.77 9.13 13.01
CA ARG A 291 14.00 10.56 12.72
C ARG A 291 12.73 11.27 12.28
N LEU A 292 11.88 10.62 11.48
CA LEU A 292 10.60 11.16 11.04
C LEU A 292 9.68 11.41 12.24
N ARG A 293 9.54 10.42 13.14
CA ARG A 293 8.74 10.58 14.37
C ARG A 293 9.23 11.72 15.24
N ASP A 294 10.54 11.93 15.35
CA ASP A 294 11.09 13.03 16.14
C ASP A 294 10.90 14.40 15.47
N ARG A 295 10.94 14.46 14.12
CA ARG A 295 10.53 15.66 13.38
C ARG A 295 9.04 15.94 13.53
N ASP A 296 8.18 14.93 13.50
CA ASP A 296 6.75 15.09 13.69
C ASP A 296 6.44 15.66 15.08
N LYS A 297 7.05 15.10 16.14
CA LYS A 297 6.93 15.65 17.51
C LYS A 297 7.35 17.12 17.58
N GLU A 298 8.45 17.48 16.92
CA GLU A 298 8.93 18.85 16.90
C GLU A 298 7.97 19.78 16.14
N VAL A 299 7.41 19.33 15.00
CA VAL A 299 6.38 20.06 14.27
C VAL A 299 5.12 20.24 15.13
N PHE A 300 4.69 19.23 15.87
CA PHE A 300 3.57 19.35 16.80
C PHE A 300 3.84 20.35 17.93
N ARG A 301 5.06 20.33 18.50
CA ARG A 301 5.49 21.30 19.52
C ARG A 301 5.44 22.73 18.96
N LEU A 302 6.05 22.96 17.80
CA LEU A 302 6.08 24.27 17.14
C LEU A 302 4.67 24.75 16.75
N LYS A 303 3.79 23.87 16.26
CA LYS A 303 2.37 24.20 16.02
C LYS A 303 1.68 24.64 17.30
N GLY A 304 1.92 23.96 18.42
CA GLY A 304 1.37 24.33 19.72
C GLY A 304 1.86 25.70 20.21
N GLU A 305 3.13 26.03 19.97
CA GLU A 305 3.69 27.35 20.27
C GLU A 305 3.13 28.43 19.36
N ASN A 306 3.05 28.16 18.05
CA ASN A 306 2.48 29.11 17.10
C ASN A 306 1.02 29.45 17.43
N LEU A 307 0.22 28.44 17.80
CA LEU A 307 -1.16 28.66 18.25
C LEU A 307 -1.24 29.54 19.51
N LYS A 308 -0.29 29.43 20.44
CA LYS A 308 -0.23 30.29 21.62
C LYS A 308 0.13 31.73 21.24
N THR A 309 1.10 31.92 20.35
CA THR A 309 1.50 33.24 19.87
C THR A 309 0.39 33.90 19.04
N GLU A 310 -0.31 33.14 18.21
CA GLU A 310 -1.48 33.60 17.45
C GLU A 310 -2.59 34.06 18.38
N LYS A 311 -2.94 33.29 19.43
CA LYS A 311 -3.93 33.71 20.43
C LYS A 311 -3.51 34.97 21.19
N ALA A 312 -2.22 35.09 21.52
CA ALA A 312 -1.70 36.30 22.15
C ALA A 312 -1.79 37.51 21.21
N LEU A 313 -1.50 37.32 19.93
CA LEU A 313 -1.62 38.35 18.90
C LEU A 313 -3.08 38.78 18.70
N GLU A 314 -4.01 37.82 18.59
CA GLU A 314 -5.44 38.10 18.45
C GLU A 314 -5.96 38.91 19.64
N LYS A 315 -5.55 38.55 20.87
CA LYS A 315 -5.87 39.33 22.07
C LYS A 315 -5.32 40.77 22.00
N ALA A 316 -4.08 40.94 21.56
CA ALA A 316 -3.48 42.27 21.39
C ALA A 316 -4.19 43.09 20.30
N GLN A 317 -4.57 42.46 19.19
CA GLN A 317 -5.35 43.08 18.12
C GLN A 317 -6.73 43.53 18.62
N ALA A 318 -7.43 42.69 19.40
CA ALA A 318 -8.71 43.05 20.00
C ALA A 318 -8.58 44.25 20.96
N GLN A 319 -7.55 44.26 21.80
CA GLN A 319 -7.27 45.38 22.70
C GLN A 319 -6.95 46.67 21.93
N LEU A 320 -6.14 46.57 20.87
CA LEU A 320 -5.84 47.69 19.98
C LEU A 320 -7.09 48.21 19.28
N GLY A 321 -7.99 47.33 18.83
CA GLY A 321 -9.28 47.68 18.25
C GLY A 321 -10.14 48.50 19.21
N VAL A 322 -10.24 48.08 20.47
CA VAL A 322 -10.97 48.82 21.52
C VAL A 322 -10.33 50.18 21.79
N LEU A 323 -9.01 50.25 21.91
CA LEU A 323 -8.30 51.52 22.14
C LEU A 323 -8.41 52.48 20.94
N SER A 324 -8.34 51.95 19.72
CA SER A 324 -8.53 52.71 18.49
C SER A 324 -9.93 53.32 18.44
N GLU A 325 -10.97 52.55 18.79
CA GLU A 325 -12.34 53.05 18.82
C GLU A 325 -12.53 54.12 19.90
N LYS A 326 -12.00 53.89 21.12
CA LYS A 326 -11.97 54.92 22.18
C LYS A 326 -11.26 56.19 21.73
N TYR A 327 -10.12 56.07 21.04
CA TYR A 327 -9.39 57.21 20.50
C TYR A 327 -10.23 57.98 19.48
N LYS A 328 -10.93 57.29 18.56
CA LYS A 328 -11.85 57.95 17.62
C LYS A 328 -12.96 58.72 18.33
N ILE A 329 -13.60 58.11 19.33
CA ILE A 329 -14.65 58.74 20.13
C ILE A 329 -14.14 59.99 20.84
N ILE A 330 -12.99 59.88 21.52
CA ILE A 330 -12.36 61.02 22.22
C ILE A 330 -11.99 62.11 21.23
N LYS A 331 -11.40 61.77 20.08
CA LYS A 331 -11.04 62.72 19.03
C LYS A 331 -12.29 63.46 18.51
N ALA A 332 -13.38 62.74 18.24
CA ALA A 332 -14.65 63.34 17.83
C ALA A 332 -15.21 64.27 18.92
N THR A 333 -15.16 63.85 20.19
CA THR A 333 -15.60 64.66 21.34
C THR A 333 -14.76 65.93 21.49
N ILE A 334 -13.45 65.87 21.28
CA ILE A 334 -12.57 67.04 21.31
C ILE A 334 -12.95 68.01 20.20
N ILE A 335 -13.16 67.52 18.98
CA ILE A 335 -13.58 68.34 17.84
C ILE A 335 -14.92 69.03 18.13
N GLU A 336 -15.89 68.32 18.73
CA GLU A 336 -17.20 68.86 19.09
C GLU A 336 -17.14 69.87 20.25
N ARG A 337 -16.35 69.59 21.30
CA ARG A 337 -16.28 70.43 22.51
C ARG A 337 -15.48 71.72 22.30
N LYS A 338 -14.46 71.72 21.43
CA LYS A 338 -13.60 72.88 21.16
C LYS A 338 -14.37 74.17 20.80
N PRO A 339 -15.32 74.17 19.83
CA PRO A 339 -16.10 75.37 19.50
C PRO A 339 -17.08 75.77 20.62
N GLN A 340 -17.66 74.82 21.36
CA GLN A 340 -18.52 75.13 22.51
C GLN A 340 -17.73 75.90 23.58
N LEU A 341 -16.50 75.45 23.87
CA LEU A 341 -15.61 76.08 24.83
C LEU A 341 -15.19 77.49 24.36
N GLN A 342 -15.02 77.68 23.05
CA GLN A 342 -14.76 79.00 22.47
C GLN A 342 -15.96 79.95 22.63
N ARG A 343 -17.19 79.49 22.34
CA ARG A 343 -18.42 80.30 22.57
C ARG A 343 -18.58 80.71 24.03
N VAL A 344 -18.36 79.78 24.96
CA VAL A 344 -18.42 80.10 26.41
C VAL A 344 -17.38 81.14 26.80
N LYS A 345 -16.14 81.07 26.25
CA LYS A 345 -15.11 82.10 26.49
C LYS A 345 -15.54 83.46 25.95
N GLU A 346 -16.12 83.51 24.75
CA GLU A 346 -16.63 84.75 24.15
C GLU A 346 -17.78 85.35 24.99
N ASP A 347 -18.72 84.52 25.43
CA ASP A 347 -19.84 84.94 26.27
C ASP A 347 -19.36 85.42 27.67
N MET A 348 -18.36 84.74 28.24
CA MET A 348 -17.71 85.17 29.48
C MET A 348 -17.03 86.54 29.32
N ALA A 349 -16.33 86.76 28.19
CA ALA A 349 -15.70 88.05 27.91
C ALA A 349 -16.74 89.18 27.81
N LYS A 350 -17.84 88.95 27.08
CA LYS A 350 -18.97 89.89 27.00
C LYS A 350 -19.59 90.17 28.38
N ALA A 351 -19.79 89.13 29.20
CA ALA A 351 -20.33 89.28 30.55
C ALA A 351 -19.39 90.07 31.48
N LEU A 352 -18.07 89.90 31.35
CA LEU A 352 -17.09 90.69 32.10
C LEU A 352 -17.07 92.15 31.63
N GLU A 353 -17.19 92.40 30.33
CA GLU A 353 -17.26 93.75 29.77
C GLU A 353 -18.52 94.49 30.24
N THR A 354 -19.69 93.84 30.18
CA THR A 354 -20.94 94.43 30.68
C THR A 354 -20.88 94.68 32.18
N ARG A 355 -20.28 93.77 32.96
CA ARG A 355 -20.02 93.99 34.39
C ARG A 355 -19.08 95.16 34.63
N GLY A 356 -18.04 95.33 33.83
CA GLY A 356 -17.11 96.47 33.89
C GLY A 356 -17.85 97.79 33.63
N LYS A 357 -18.59 97.87 32.52
CA LYS A 357 -19.43 99.03 32.17
C LYS A 357 -20.42 99.38 33.28
N ALA A 358 -21.09 98.37 33.86
CA ALA A 358 -22.02 98.57 34.98
C ALA A 358 -21.31 99.08 36.24
N ARG A 359 -20.10 98.59 36.54
CA ARG A 359 -19.28 99.06 37.66
C ARG A 359 -18.83 100.51 37.47
N ASP A 360 -18.40 100.86 36.27
CA ASP A 360 -17.97 102.23 35.95
C ASP A 360 -19.15 103.21 36.01
N ALA A 361 -20.32 102.81 35.48
CA ALA A 361 -21.55 103.58 35.60
C ALA A 361 -21.97 103.77 37.06
N TYR A 362 -21.84 102.73 37.90
CA TYR A 362 -22.09 102.84 39.34
C TYR A 362 -21.10 103.79 40.02
N ALA A 363 -19.81 103.68 39.71
CA ALA A 363 -18.78 104.56 40.27
C ALA A 363 -19.02 106.03 39.87
N GLN A 364 -19.47 106.28 38.64
CA GLN A 364 -19.84 107.61 38.18
C GLN A 364 -21.08 108.14 38.92
N ALA A 365 -22.13 107.33 39.08
CA ALA A 365 -23.32 107.72 39.83
C ALA A 365 -23.02 108.02 41.32
N VAL A 366 -22.07 107.31 41.94
CA VAL A 366 -21.60 107.61 43.30
C VAL A 366 -20.84 108.95 43.33
N LYS A 367 -19.98 109.23 42.36
CA LYS A 367 -19.30 110.54 42.26
C LYS A 367 -20.30 111.68 42.05
N ASP A 368 -21.28 111.52 41.18
CA ASP A 368 -22.34 112.52 40.95
C ASP A 368 -23.19 112.74 42.21
N ARG A 369 -23.42 111.67 43.00
CA ARG A 369 -24.06 111.76 44.33
C ARG A 369 -23.20 112.51 45.35
N ASP A 370 -21.89 112.26 45.39
CA ASP A 370 -20.99 112.93 46.34
C ASP A 370 -20.72 114.39 45.97
N GLN A 371 -20.77 114.74 44.68
CA GLN A 371 -20.69 116.12 44.17
C GLN A 371 -21.99 116.92 44.35
N SER A 372 -23.14 116.25 44.53
CA SER A 372 -24.45 116.88 44.78
C SER A 372 -24.76 117.05 46.28
N LYS A 373 -23.74 117.31 47.11
CA LYS A 373 -23.90 117.78 48.50
C LYS A 373 -24.53 119.18 48.54
N GLY A 374 -25.83 119.21 48.29
CA GLY A 374 -26.76 120.28 48.61
C GLY A 374 -28.12 119.60 48.77
N GLU A 375 -28.64 119.59 50.00
CA GLU A 375 -29.90 118.94 50.39
C GLU A 375 -31.09 119.42 49.53
N LYS A 376 -31.33 118.77 48.38
CA LYS A 376 -32.63 118.81 47.72
C LYS A 376 -33.38 117.55 48.12
N LYS A 377 -34.30 117.72 49.08
CA LYS A 377 -35.34 116.73 49.36
C LYS A 377 -36.11 116.50 48.05
N PRO A 378 -36.19 115.25 47.55
CA PRO A 378 -36.80 114.97 46.25
C PRO A 378 -38.24 115.48 46.21
N SER A 379 -38.64 116.09 45.09
CA SER A 379 -40.04 116.42 44.85
C SER A 379 -40.89 115.14 44.90
N VAL A 380 -42.17 115.21 45.31
CA VAL A 380 -43.03 114.03 45.51
C VAL A 380 -43.08 113.13 44.25
N MET A 381 -43.03 113.74 43.05
CA MET A 381 -42.95 113.01 41.77
C MET A 381 -41.60 112.31 41.57
N GLU A 382 -40.49 112.92 42.00
CA GLU A 382 -39.15 112.31 41.95
C GLU A 382 -39.02 111.19 42.98
N TYR A 383 -39.61 111.31 44.17
CA TYR A 383 -39.65 110.23 45.17
C TYR A 383 -40.47 109.03 44.69
N LEU A 384 -41.60 109.26 44.03
CA LEU A 384 -42.39 108.21 43.37
C LEU A 384 -41.60 107.54 42.23
N GLY A 385 -40.90 108.33 41.41
CA GLY A 385 -40.00 107.83 40.37
C GLY A 385 -38.82 107.02 40.92
N LEU A 386 -38.22 107.47 42.02
CA LEU A 386 -37.16 106.75 42.73
C LEU A 386 -37.69 105.47 43.35
N LYS A 387 -38.86 105.49 44.00
CA LYS A 387 -39.48 104.31 44.61
C LYS A 387 -39.84 103.27 43.54
N LYS A 388 -40.31 103.71 42.37
CA LYS A 388 -40.51 102.82 41.21
C LYS A 388 -39.18 102.24 40.73
N LYS A 389 -38.14 103.06 40.54
CA LYS A 389 -36.78 102.56 40.21
C LYS A 389 -36.23 101.59 41.24
N VAL A 390 -36.42 101.82 42.54
CA VAL A 390 -35.99 100.91 43.61
C VAL A 390 -36.76 99.60 43.54
N SER A 391 -38.09 99.64 43.31
CA SER A 391 -38.90 98.43 43.09
C SER A 391 -38.45 97.66 41.85
N ASP A 392 -38.19 98.35 40.73
CA ASP A 392 -37.71 97.75 39.49
C ASP A 392 -36.32 97.12 39.69
N LEU A 393 -35.40 97.82 40.37
CA LEU A 393 -34.07 97.31 40.70
C LEU A 393 -34.12 96.15 41.69
N GLN A 394 -35.03 96.15 42.66
CA GLN A 394 -35.25 95.04 43.58
C GLN A 394 -35.80 93.81 42.84
N GLN A 395 -36.72 93.99 41.89
CA GLN A 395 -37.20 92.91 41.04
C GLN A 395 -36.09 92.34 40.16
N ILE A 396 -35.27 93.21 39.55
CA ILE A 396 -34.12 92.80 38.74
C ILE A 396 -33.09 92.06 39.61
N ALA A 397 -32.78 92.57 40.81
CA ALA A 397 -31.85 91.92 41.73
C ALA A 397 -32.36 90.55 42.20
N HIS A 398 -33.66 90.44 42.53
CA HIS A 398 -34.28 89.15 42.87
C HIS A 398 -34.25 88.18 41.68
N ALA A 399 -34.56 88.64 40.47
CA ALA A 399 -34.47 87.82 39.27
C ALA A 399 -33.04 87.35 38.97
N MET A 400 -32.03 88.20 39.19
CA MET A 400 -30.63 87.80 39.06
C MET A 400 -30.21 86.82 40.16
N HIS A 401 -30.68 87.01 41.40
CA HIS A 401 -30.41 86.08 42.49
C HIS A 401 -30.99 84.69 42.20
N MET A 402 -32.24 84.61 41.75
CA MET A 402 -32.84 83.34 41.31
C MET A 402 -32.07 82.70 40.15
N LYS A 403 -31.59 83.50 39.19
CA LYS A 403 -30.75 82.96 38.09
C LYS A 403 -29.43 82.38 38.60
N VAL A 404 -28.80 83.02 39.58
CA VAL A 404 -27.57 82.49 40.22
C VAL A 404 -27.89 81.20 40.99
N GLU A 405 -28.96 81.18 41.77
CA GLU A 405 -29.36 79.99 42.54
C GLU A 405 -29.68 78.79 41.61
N VAL A 406 -30.39 79.04 40.50
CA VAL A 406 -30.61 78.02 39.46
C VAL A 406 -29.29 77.56 38.82
N ALA A 407 -28.34 78.47 38.59
CA ALA A 407 -27.02 78.12 38.07
C ALA A 407 -26.21 77.26 39.06
N ASP A 408 -26.29 77.56 40.36
CA ASP A 408 -25.62 76.79 41.40
C ASP A 408 -26.26 75.40 41.60
N LEU A 409 -27.59 75.31 41.58
CA LEU A 409 -28.31 74.04 41.63
C LEU A 409 -28.01 73.16 40.41
N THR A 410 -27.96 73.74 39.21
CA THR A 410 -27.60 72.98 38.00
C THR A 410 -26.13 72.54 38.02
N SER A 411 -25.22 73.39 38.48
CA SER A 411 -23.80 73.06 38.67
C SER A 411 -23.60 71.90 39.64
N THR A 412 -24.26 71.94 40.81
CA THR A 412 -24.17 70.86 41.81
C THR A 412 -24.75 69.54 41.30
N GLN A 413 -25.89 69.57 40.61
CA GLN A 413 -26.48 68.39 39.98
C GLN A 413 -25.58 67.77 38.90
N LEU A 414 -24.97 68.61 38.05
CA LEU A 414 -23.99 68.15 37.05
C LEU A 414 -22.75 67.54 37.73
N GLY A 415 -22.27 68.12 38.83
CA GLY A 415 -21.18 67.57 39.63
C GLY A 415 -21.49 66.19 40.22
N VAL A 416 -22.72 65.95 40.68
CA VAL A 416 -23.15 64.62 41.17
C VAL A 416 -23.20 63.61 40.01
N LYS A 417 -23.74 63.99 38.85
CA LYS A 417 -23.78 63.13 37.65
C LYS A 417 -22.37 62.75 37.20
N LEU A 418 -21.44 63.70 37.19
CA LEU A 418 -20.03 63.45 36.84
C LEU A 418 -19.37 62.45 37.81
N ARG A 419 -19.56 62.61 39.12
CA ARG A 419 -19.04 61.65 40.12
C ARG A 419 -19.63 60.25 39.99
N LYS A 420 -20.87 60.13 39.50
CA LYS A 420 -21.50 58.83 39.23
C LYS A 420 -20.89 58.19 37.97
N ALA A 421 -20.68 58.96 36.91
CA ALA A 421 -20.07 58.50 35.66
C ALA A 421 -18.61 58.04 35.85
N ILE A 422 -17.83 58.75 36.67
CA ILE A 422 -16.45 58.35 37.00
C ILE A 422 -16.41 57.01 37.73
N ARG A 423 -17.32 56.80 38.71
CA ARG A 423 -17.40 55.53 39.46
C ARG A 423 -17.85 54.35 38.60
N SER A 424 -18.70 54.57 37.60
CA SER A 424 -19.10 53.53 36.64
C SER A 424 -18.03 53.24 35.57
N SER A 425 -17.03 54.11 35.41
CA SER A 425 -15.93 53.90 34.45
C SER A 425 -14.71 53.20 35.08
N GLN A 426 -14.68 53.05 36.42
CA GLN A 426 -13.59 52.40 37.17
C GLN A 426 -13.91 50.97 37.63
N LYS A 427 -15.17 50.53 37.48
CA LYS A 427 -15.55 49.11 37.49
C LYS A 427 -15.55 48.61 36.06
#